data_AF-A0A1V5JJD5-F1
#
_entry.id   AF-A0A1V5JJD5-F1
#
_cell.length_a   1.000
_cell.length_b   1.000
_cell.length_c   1.000
_cell.angle_alpha   90.00
_cell.angle_beta   90.00
_cell.angle_gamma   90.00
#
_symmetry.space_group_name_H-M   'P 1'
#
loop_
_entity.id
_entity.type
_entity.pdbx_description
1 polymer ?
#
loop_
_entity_poly.entity_id
_entity_poly.type
_entity_poly.pdbx_seq_one_letter_code
_entity_poly.pdbx_strand_id
1 'polypeptide(L)' 'MINRGDLSEKPGWVRLSIHPTMTDAELEMVIAALAEIRDNAAEWSKDYIYSRRTNEFTHRDQTGTGMERVSPWFNLQT' A
#
# COMPACT_ATOMS: atom_id res chain seq x y z
N MET A 1 4.21 -15.20 13.97
CA MET A 1 5.17 -15.49 12.87
C MET A 1 5.53 -14.28 11.99
N ILE A 2 4.93 -13.11 12.25
CA ILE A 2 5.16 -11.81 11.59
C ILE A 2 6.63 -11.41 11.45
N ASN A 3 7.46 -11.64 12.47
CA ASN A 3 8.88 -11.27 12.46
C ASN A 3 9.73 -12.05 11.44
N ARG A 4 9.14 -13.01 10.71
CA ARG A 4 9.78 -13.79 9.65
C ARG A 4 9.21 -13.49 8.25
N GLY A 5 8.43 -12.41 8.10
CA GLY A 5 7.85 -12.01 6.81
C GLY A 5 6.55 -12.74 6.44
N ASP A 6 6.01 -13.55 7.35
CA ASP A 6 4.68 -14.15 7.20
C ASP A 6 3.65 -13.30 7.95
N LEU A 7 2.88 -12.51 7.21
CA LEU A 7 1.85 -11.62 7.75
C LEU A 7 0.45 -12.28 7.78
N SER A 8 0.33 -13.59 7.63
CA SER A 8 -0.97 -14.30 7.60
C SER A 8 -1.83 -14.08 8.85
N GLU A 9 -1.19 -13.86 10.00
CA GLU A 9 -1.85 -13.55 11.28
C GLU A 9 -2.27 -12.07 11.40
N LYS A 10 -1.88 -11.21 10.45
CA LYS A 10 -2.18 -9.77 10.52
C LYS A 10 -3.61 -9.52 10.02
N PRO A 11 -4.51 -8.99 10.86
CA PRO A 11 -5.83 -8.61 10.42
C PRO A 11 -5.74 -7.49 9.36
N GLY A 12 -6.63 -7.56 8.36
CA GLY A 12 -6.68 -6.60 7.26
C GLY A 12 -7.20 -5.25 7.75
N TRP A 13 -6.31 -4.37 8.20
CA TRP A 13 -6.64 -3.01 8.61
C TRP A 13 -5.96 -2.00 7.71
N VAL A 14 -6.71 -1.00 7.27
CA VAL A 14 -6.18 0.20 6.63
C VAL A 14 -6.03 1.27 7.71
N ARG A 15 -4.81 1.81 7.85
CA ARG A 15 -4.55 2.95 8.75
C ARG A 15 -4.52 4.22 7.94
N LEU A 16 -5.46 5.11 8.20
CA LEU A 16 -5.47 6.47 7.68
C LEU A 16 -4.97 7.42 8.79
N SER A 17 -3.93 8.20 8.51
CA SER A 17 -3.46 9.25 9.41
C SER A 17 -4.00 10.59 8.94
N ILE A 18 -4.78 11.27 9.77
CA ILE A 18 -5.33 12.60 9.51
C ILE A 18 -4.58 13.61 10.41
N HIS A 19 -4.21 14.77 9.86
CA HIS A 19 -3.45 15.79 10.58
C HIS A 19 -4.25 17.09 10.73
N PRO A 20 -4.11 17.84 11.84
CA PRO A 20 -4.82 19.12 12.05
C PRO A 20 -4.48 20.23 11.04
N THR A 21 -3.42 20.05 10.23
CA THR A 21 -3.05 21.01 9.17
C THR A 21 -3.65 20.65 7.81
N MET A 22 -4.44 19.57 7.72
CA MET A 22 -5.17 19.25 6.51
C MET A 22 -6.31 20.24 6.32
N THR A 23 -6.55 20.59 5.07
CA THR A 23 -7.69 21.40 4.63
C THR A 23 -8.93 20.51 4.47
N ASP A 24 -10.11 21.12 4.53
CA ASP A 24 -11.37 20.43 4.28
C ASP A 24 -11.38 19.77 2.89
N ALA A 25 -10.81 20.44 1.88
CA ALA A 25 -10.73 19.90 0.53
C ALA A 25 -9.89 18.61 0.45
N GLU A 26 -8.81 18.50 1.21
CA GLU A 26 -8.02 17.27 1.29
C GLU A 26 -8.81 16.15 1.99
N LEU A 27 -9.59 16.48 3.03
CA LEU A 27 -10.44 15.50 3.70
C LEU A 27 -11.57 15.00 2.78
N GLU A 28 -12.23 15.91 2.06
CA GLU A 28 -13.26 15.56 1.07
C GLU A 28 -12.71 14.66 -0.05
N MET A 29 -11.48 14.93 -0.51
CA MET A 29 -10.80 14.07 -1.47
C MET A 29 -10.61 12.65 -0.92
N VAL A 30 -10.20 12.50 0.34
CA VAL A 30 -10.03 11.18 0.97
C VAL A 30 -11.36 10.45 1.07
N ILE A 31 -12.43 11.14 1.46
CA ILE A 31 -13.77 10.55 1.56
C ILE A 31 -14.27 10.08 0.19
N ALA A 32 -14.12 10.92 -0.85
CA ALA A 32 -14.48 10.57 -2.21
C ALA A 32 -13.69 9.36 -2.73
N ALA A 33 -12.37 9.34 -2.49
CA ALA A 33 -11.51 8.22 -2.87
C ALA A 33 -11.93 6.90 -2.18
N LEU A 34 -12.33 6.94 -0.90
CA LEU A 34 -12.83 5.75 -0.21
C LEU A 34 -14.16 5.24 -0.83
N ALA A 35 -15.04 6.15 -1.24
CA ALA A 35 -16.28 5.78 -1.94
C ALA A 35 -15.97 5.13 -3.30
N GLU A 36 -15.04 5.70 -4.07
CA GLU A 36 -14.62 5.12 -5.36
C GLU A 36 -13.97 3.74 -5.19
N ILE A 37 -13.10 3.57 -4.17
CA ILE A 37 -12.49 2.27 -3.87
C ILE A 37 -13.57 1.24 -3.57
N ARG A 38 -14.58 1.58 -2.76
CA ARG A 38 -15.71 0.68 -2.46
C ARG A 38 -16.45 0.30 -3.74
N ASP A 39 -16.78 1.28 -4.57
CA ASP A 39 -17.64 1.09 -5.75
C ASP A 39 -16.91 0.33 -6.87
N ASN A 40 -15.59 0.46 -6.96
CA ASN A 40 -14.76 -0.17 -7.98
C ASN A 40 -13.91 -1.36 -7.48
N ALA A 41 -14.05 -1.77 -6.21
CA ALA A 41 -13.20 -2.79 -5.58
C ALA A 41 -13.10 -4.09 -6.40
N ALA A 42 -14.20 -4.55 -6.98
CA ALA A 42 -14.24 -5.76 -7.78
C ALA A 42 -13.41 -5.65 -9.08
N GLU A 43 -13.35 -4.46 -9.68
CA GLU A 43 -12.55 -4.24 -10.88
C GLU A 43 -11.09 -4.01 -10.52
N TRP A 44 -10.81 -3.04 -9.63
CA TRP A 44 -9.44 -2.66 -9.29
C TRP A 44 -8.67 -3.76 -8.56
N SER A 45 -9.34 -4.66 -7.84
CA SER A 45 -8.67 -5.82 -7.23
C SER A 45 -8.04 -6.76 -8.26
N LYS A 46 -8.53 -6.77 -9.51
CA LYS A 46 -7.95 -7.60 -10.58
C LYS A 46 -6.53 -7.16 -10.90
N ASP A 47 -6.14 -5.92 -10.63
CA ASP A 47 -4.78 -5.43 -10.91
C ASP A 47 -3.74 -5.89 -9.89
N TYR A 48 -4.16 -6.58 -8.82
CA TYR A 48 -3.28 -7.03 -7.76
C TYR A 48 -3.19 -8.56 -7.68
N ILE A 49 -1.99 -9.04 -7.38
CA ILE A 49 -1.68 -10.45 -7.14
C ILE A 49 -1.48 -10.65 -5.65
N TYR A 50 -2.25 -11.57 -5.06
CA TYR A 50 -2.16 -11.91 -3.65
C TYR A 50 -1.16 -13.04 -3.38
N SER A 51 -0.22 -12.81 -2.47
CA SER A 51 0.72 -13.81 -1.95
C SER A 51 0.22 -14.39 -0.63
N ARG A 52 -0.31 -15.62 -0.64
CA ARG A 52 -0.74 -16.34 0.58
C ARG A 52 0.39 -16.59 1.58
N ARG A 53 1.63 -16.68 1.09
CA ARG A 53 2.81 -16.99 1.91
C ARG A 53 3.24 -15.81 2.78
N THR A 54 3.11 -14.59 2.24
CA THR A 54 3.53 -13.37 2.95
C THR A 54 2.35 -12.52 3.40
N ASN A 55 1.15 -12.84 2.92
CA ASN A 55 -0.10 -12.07 3.09
C ASN A 55 0.01 -10.65 2.52
N GLU A 56 0.69 -10.51 1.38
CA GLU A 56 0.92 -9.25 0.69
C GLU A 56 0.22 -9.21 -0.66
N PHE A 57 -0.01 -7.99 -1.16
CA PHE A 57 -0.59 -7.72 -2.47
C PHE A 57 0.40 -6.89 -3.29
N THR A 58 0.66 -7.33 -4.51
CA THR A 58 1.58 -6.68 -5.44
C THR A 58 0.82 -6.31 -6.70
N HIS A 59 0.97 -5.09 -7.21
CA HIS A 59 0.35 -4.72 -8.49
C HIS A 59 0.98 -5.53 -9.63
N ARG A 60 0.18 -5.99 -10.60
CA ARG A 60 0.64 -6.85 -11.71
C ARG A 60 1.77 -6.22 -12.53
N ASP A 61 1.76 -4.90 -12.66
CA ASP A 61 2.77 -4.14 -13.41
C ASP A 61 3.92 -3.62 -12.54
N GLN A 62 4.00 -4.04 -11.27
CA GLN A 62 5.06 -3.60 -10.38
C GLN A 62 6.39 -4.28 -10.76
N THR A 63 7.26 -3.54 -11.45
CA THR A 63 8.53 -4.04 -12.01
C THR A 63 9.68 -4.18 -11.01
N GLY A 64 9.45 -4.02 -9.70
CA GLY A 64 10.51 -4.11 -8.69
C GLY A 64 11.53 -2.96 -8.69
N THR A 65 11.36 -1.96 -9.56
CA THR A 65 12.21 -0.75 -9.70
C THR A 65 12.32 0.07 -8.41
N GLY A 66 11.43 -0.16 -7.44
CA GLY A 66 11.54 0.39 -6.11
C GLY A 66 12.93 0.15 -5.52
N MET A 67 13.42 -1.09 -5.53
CA MET A 67 14.74 -1.42 -4.96
C MET A 67 15.86 -0.68 -5.67
N GLU A 68 15.86 -0.64 -7.01
CA GLU A 68 16.87 0.08 -7.79
C GLU A 68 16.93 1.57 -7.46
N ARG A 69 15.77 2.18 -7.15
CA ARG A 69 15.69 3.59 -6.73
C ARG A 69 16.23 3.83 -5.32
N VAL A 70 16.08 2.87 -4.40
CA VAL A 70 16.54 3.02 -3.00
C VAL A 70 17.99 2.57 -2.81
N SER A 71 18.49 1.64 -3.63
CA SER A 71 19.85 1.10 -3.50
C SER A 71 20.94 2.18 -3.37
N PRO A 72 20.90 3.30 -4.12
CA PRO A 72 21.90 4.36 -3.96
C PRO A 72 21.90 5.04 -2.59
N TRP A 73 20.78 5.08 -1.86
CA TRP A 73 20.71 5.74 -0.54
C TRP A 73 21.57 5.04 0.52
N PHE A 74 21.88 3.76 0.31
CA PHE A 74 22.68 2.94 1.21
C PHE A 74 24.15 2.81 0.76
N ASN A 75 24.49 3.36 -0.41
CA ASN A 75 25.88 3.55 -0.80
C ASN A 75 26.43 4.82 -0.15
N LEU A 76 26.81 4.68 1.12
CA LEU A 76 27.64 5.67 1.79
C LEU A 76 29.03 5.60 1.16
N GLN A 77 29.37 6.54 0.27
CA GLN A 77 30.74 6.70 -0.18
C GLN A 77 31.59 7.14 1.01
N THR A 78 32.47 6.24 1.48
CA THR A 78 33.69 6.62 2.20
C THR A 78 34.77 7.01 1.22
#